data_AF-A0A2M7N825-F1
#
_entry.id   AF-A0A2M7N825-F1
#
_cell.length_a   1.000
_cell.length_b   1.000
_cell.length_c   1.000
_cell.angle_alpha   90.00
_cell.angle_beta   90.00
_cell.angle_gamma   90.00
#
_symmetry.space_group_name_H-M   'P 1'
#
loop_
_entity.id
_entity.type
_entity.pdbx_description
1 polymer ?
#
loop_
_entity_poly.entity_id
_entity_poly.type
_entity_poly.pdbx_seq_one_letter_code
_entity_poly.pdbx_strand_id
1 'polypeptide(L)' 'ILHLIQHLAEQEKSEHPLQRIMAIEKTAQGSLITTTDIHLARGIGEALHHAYQGELEFHYNPEQLLLRVNWVR' A
#
# COMPACT_ATOMS: atom_id res chain seq x y z
N ILE A 1 -8.37 -7.98 -4.22
CA ILE A 1 -7.73 -6.91 -3.41
C ILE A 1 -6.60 -7.49 -2.58
N LEU A 2 -6.81 -8.14 -1.43
CA LEU A 2 -5.69 -8.57 -0.56
C LEU A 2 -4.67 -9.49 -1.25
N HIS A 3 -5.09 -10.44 -2.09
CA HIS A 3 -4.16 -11.26 -2.87
C HIS A 3 -3.28 -10.44 -3.83
N LEU A 4 -3.81 -9.40 -4.48
CA LEU A 4 -3.02 -8.51 -5.34
C LEU A 4 -1.95 -7.77 -4.52
N ILE A 5 -2.35 -7.28 -3.35
CA ILE A 5 -1.47 -6.53 -2.44
C ILE A 5 -0.33 -7.42 -1.92
N GLN A 6 -0.64 -8.65 -1.51
CA GLN A 6 0.35 -9.62 -1.07
C GLN A 6 1.28 -10.03 -2.20
N HIS A 7 0.74 -10.26 -3.40
CA HIS A 7 1.56 -10.60 -4.57
C HIS A 7 2.55 -9.50 -4.90
N LEU A 8 2.09 -8.24 -4.96
CA LEU A 8 2.95 -7.09 -5.22
C LEU A 8 4.05 -6.96 -4.16
N ALA A 9 3.71 -7.12 -2.88
CA ALA A 9 4.70 -7.05 -1.80
C ALA A 9 5.75 -8.16 -1.86
N GLU A 10 5.36 -9.39 -2.23
CA GLU A 10 6.34 -10.48 -2.41
C GLU A 10 7.19 -10.31 -3.68
N GLN A 11 6.65 -9.69 -4.74
CA GLN A 11 7.43 -9.30 -5.92
C GLN A 11 8.48 -8.24 -5.57
N GLU A 12 8.08 -7.14 -4.91
CA GLU A 12 9.02 -6.08 -4.53
C GLU A 12 10.12 -6.61 -3.60
N LYS A 13 9.76 -7.51 -2.68
CA LYS A 13 10.71 -8.13 -1.75
C LYS A 13 11.80 -8.97 -2.44
N SER A 14 11.58 -9.47 -3.67
CA SER A 14 12.62 -10.23 -4.38
C SER A 14 13.80 -9.34 -4.77
N GLU A 15 13.52 -8.11 -5.20
CA GLU A 15 14.54 -7.12 -5.59
C GLU A 15 14.94 -6.20 -4.42
N HIS A 16 14.03 -5.99 -3.47
CA HIS A 16 14.18 -5.09 -2.33
C HIS A 16 13.84 -5.80 -1.01
N PRO A 17 14.75 -6.62 -0.44
CA PRO A 17 14.45 -7.50 0.70
C PRO A 17 13.92 -6.81 1.96
N LEU A 18 14.15 -5.51 2.10
CA LEU A 18 13.66 -4.72 3.23
C LEU A 18 12.24 -4.17 3.01
N GLN A 19 11.77 -4.06 1.76
CA GLN A 19 10.44 -3.59 1.43
C GLN A 19 9.42 -4.71 1.64
N ARG A 20 8.50 -4.51 2.59
CA ARG A 20 7.51 -5.51 2.97
C ARG A 20 6.29 -4.88 3.62
N ILE A 21 5.21 -5.64 3.66
CA ILE A 21 4.05 -5.35 4.51
C ILE A 21 4.39 -5.77 5.95
N MET A 22 4.29 -4.83 6.88
CA MET A 22 4.47 -5.06 8.32
C MET A 22 3.20 -5.60 8.99
N ALA A 23 2.05 -5.07 8.59
CA ALA A 23 0.77 -5.43 9.18
C ALA A 23 -0.37 -5.24 8.18
N ILE A 24 -1.39 -6.09 8.32
CA ILE A 24 -2.68 -5.96 7.65
C ILE A 24 -3.74 -6.09 8.75
N GLU A 25 -4.45 -5.01 9.01
CA GLU A 25 -5.46 -4.95 10.07
C GLU A 25 -6.84 -4.70 9.44
N LYS A 26 -7.85 -5.47 9.87
CA LYS A 26 -9.22 -5.24 9.44
C LYS A 26 -9.84 -4.19 10.35
N THR A 27 -10.33 -3.10 9.77
CA THR A 27 -10.99 -2.01 10.48
C THR A 27 -12.48 -1.96 10.12
N ALA A 28 -13.26 -1.15 10.84
CA ALA A 28 -14.67 -0.93 10.50
C ALA A 28 -14.86 -0.32 9.09
N GLN A 29 -13.84 0.37 8.57
CA GLN A 29 -13.87 1.10 7.31
C GLN A 29 -13.17 0.35 6.16
N GLY A 30 -12.54 -0.81 6.42
CA GLY A 30 -11.84 -1.59 5.41
C GLY A 30 -10.62 -2.32 5.95
N SER A 31 -9.47 -2.14 5.30
CA SER A 31 -8.20 -2.71 5.71
C SER A 31 -7.14 -1.64 5.82
N LEU A 32 -6.44 -1.60 6.96
CA LEU A 32 -5.26 -0.78 7.16
C LEU A 32 -4.03 -1.63 6.86
N ILE A 33 -3.15 -1.14 6.00
CA ILE A 33 -1.93 -1.82 5.60
C ILE A 33 -0.75 -0.93 5.95
N THR A 34 0.18 -1.48 6.70
CA THR A 34 1.40 -0.79 7.12
C THR A 34 2.57 -1.39 6.37
N THR A 35 3.37 -0.57 5.69
CA THR A 35 4.56 -1.00 4.92
C THR A 35 5.84 -0.46 5.57
N THR A 36 6.98 -1.04 5.21
CA THR A 36 8.29 -0.53 5.64
C THR A 36 8.78 0.67 4.82
N ASP A 37 8.20 0.91 3.65
CA ASP A 37 8.64 1.93 2.70
C ASP A 37 7.48 2.62 1.97
N ILE A 38 7.69 3.89 1.59
CA ILE A 38 6.70 4.74 0.92
C ILE A 38 6.43 4.33 -0.53
N HIS A 39 7.42 3.76 -1.23
CA HIS A 39 7.27 3.33 -2.62
C HIS A 39 6.38 2.09 -2.69
N LEU A 40 6.52 1.16 -1.75
CA LEU A 40 5.61 0.02 -1.66
C LEU A 40 4.16 0.46 -1.37
N ALA A 41 3.95 1.42 -0.46
CA ALA A 41 2.63 1.97 -0.19
C ALA A 41 2.02 2.62 -1.44
N ARG A 42 2.80 3.43 -2.16
CA ARG A 42 2.41 4.04 -3.43
C ARG A 42 2.04 3.00 -4.48
N GLY A 43 2.93 2.03 -4.72
CA GLY A 43 2.74 0.99 -5.71
C GLY A 43 1.48 0.15 -5.45
N ILE A 44 1.19 -0.15 -4.18
CA ILE A 44 -0.06 -0.80 -3.78
C ILE A 44 -1.28 0.05 -4.19
N GLY A 45 -1.28 1.35 -3.86
CA GLY A 45 -2.37 2.26 -4.21
C GLY A 45 -2.60 2.35 -5.72
N GLU A 46 -1.53 2.57 -6.49
CA GLU A 46 -1.57 2.67 -7.94
C GLU A 46 -2.06 1.36 -8.59
N ALA A 47 -1.57 0.20 -8.11
CA ALA A 47 -2.02 -1.10 -8.58
C ALA A 47 -3.51 -1.36 -8.29
N LEU A 48 -4.00 -0.94 -7.12
CA LEU A 48 -5.43 -1.06 -6.78
C LEU A 48 -6.30 -0.20 -7.68
N HIS A 49 -5.93 1.07 -7.87
CA HIS A 49 -6.66 1.98 -8.76
C HIS A 49 -6.64 1.48 -10.21
N HIS A 50 -5.51 0.97 -10.70
CA HIS A 50 -5.44 0.40 -12.04
C HIS A 50 -6.33 -0.84 -12.20
N ALA A 51 -6.25 -1.79 -11.28
CA ALA A 51 -6.96 -3.07 -11.38
C ALA A 51 -8.46 -2.97 -11.07
N TYR A 52 -8.87 -2.03 -10.19
CA TYR A 52 -10.22 -1.99 -9.63
C TYR A 52 -10.90 -0.62 -9.73
N GLN A 53 -10.25 0.38 -10.33
CA GLN A 53 -10.74 1.77 -10.40
C GLN A 53 -10.96 2.36 -8.99
N GLY A 54 -11.77 3.40 -8.85
CA GLY A 54 -12.06 4.06 -7.57
C GLY A 54 -11.21 5.29 -7.31
N GLU A 55 -11.44 5.96 -6.19
CA GLU A 55 -10.71 7.19 -5.81
C GLU A 55 -9.41 6.82 -5.09
N LEU A 56 -8.29 7.44 -5.51
CA LEU A 56 -6.96 7.22 -4.94
C LEU A 56 -6.38 8.58 -4.50
N GLU A 57 -6.07 8.68 -3.22
CA GLU A 57 -5.50 9.88 -2.61
C GLU A 57 -4.17 9.59 -1.94
N PHE A 58 -3.26 10.56 -2.04
CA PHE A 58 -1.93 10.52 -1.44
C PHE A 58 -1.74 11.68 -0.49
N HIS A 59 -1.37 11.38 0.76
CA HIS A 59 -1.01 12.37 1.76
C HIS A 59 0.44 12.15 2.18
N TYR A 60 1.32 13.05 1.73
CA TYR A 60 2.74 13.01 2.04
C TYR A 60 3.06 13.88 3.25
N ASN A 61 3.76 13.31 4.24
CA ASN A 61 4.32 14.04 5.36
C ASN A 61 5.86 13.99 5.29
N PRO A 62 6.52 15.06 4.81
CA PRO A 62 7.97 15.08 4.65
C PRO A 62 8.71 15.04 6.00
N GLU A 63 8.15 15.62 7.06
CA GLU A 63 8.78 15.66 8.38
C GLU A 63 8.89 14.27 9.01
N GLN A 64 7.97 13.37 8.65
CA GLN A 64 7.91 12.00 9.16
C GLN A 64 8.39 10.95 8.13
N LEU A 65 8.79 11.39 6.93
CA LEU A 65 9.07 10.52 5.78
C LEU A 65 7.95 9.48 5.56
N LEU A 66 6.70 9.93 5.72
CA LEU A 66 5.52 9.06 5.72
C LEU A 66 4.62 9.37 4.54
N LEU A 67 4.19 8.34 3.82
CA LEU A 67 3.14 8.42 2.83
C LEU A 67 1.90 7.67 3.33
N ARG A 68 0.78 8.37 3.46
CA ARG A 68 -0.53 7.74 3.63
C ARG A 68 -1.22 7.64 2.29
N VAL A 69 -1.69 6.45 1.97
CA VAL A 69 -2.42 6.15 0.75
C VAL A 69 -3.83 5.76 1.15
N ASN A 70 -4.81 6.48 0.62
CA ASN A 70 -6.22 6.17 0.81
C ASN A 70 -6.82 5.76 -0.53
N TRP A 71 -7.50 4.61 -0.56
CA TRP A 71 -8.16 4.14 -1.76
C TRP A 71 -9.55 3.61 -1.42
N VAL A 72 -10.56 4.05 -2.18
CA VAL A 72 -11.97 3.71 -1.96
C VAL A 72 -12.64 3.38 -3.29
N ARG A 73 -13.47 2.34 -3.29
CA ARG A 73 -14.31 1.93 -4.43
C ARG A 73 -15.74 1.64 -4.01
#